data_AF-A7TRK2-F1
#
_entry.id   AF-A7TRK2-F1
#
_cell.length_a   1.000
_cell.length_b   1.000
_cell.length_c   1.000
_cell.angle_alpha   90.00
_cell.angle_beta   90.00
_cell.angle_gamma   90.00
#
_symmetry.space_group_name_H-M   'P 1'
#
loop_
_entity.id
_entity.type
_entity.pdbx_description
1 polymer ?
#
loop_
_entity_poly.entity_id
_entity_poly.type
_entity_poly.pdbx_seq_one_letter_code
_entity_poly.pdbx_strand_id
1 'polypeptide(L)'
;MSFSSLLPPPKHSNNNNNKSGQKLSNVNEIQVKALLAEKYREKDNEIHKNNVLETMFNGGVSFQDFLPVRQRNFDLSIPLPTQELIDETFRRTKDAFDILLSKKLEKPGNMVISNKIASMSSKVIHKVSNQNTERVITITQHAQDPLQPVTFKAKKVVAPPVESTQVPIFHKTDANVAESKKISDEEREKWNIPSAVSNWKNPKGYAIALDKRVNSGATVETDASKKFSELSSALEIADREAREELKMKAEAKKQLAEQELQEKEMKLRILSNRAREERERQRKSRYQGRITTGDNIDYSEREREDNRRVKKLDTEKALKRSRMSTADRLRELAYAQGRDISDKVILGAAKATETSEITYDSRLFSKAANANAKRSDDQVYENPLFVQQDINNIYRVNASKLDKTINEEKDSDINGSNSSNYSTHGPIEFTAAETDNGNSEGRK
;
A
#
# COMPACT_ATOMS: atom_id res chain seq x y z
N MET A 1 19.29 74.36 -4.23
CA MET A 1 18.60 75.05 -3.12
C MET A 1 17.14 74.62 -3.17
N SER A 2 16.72 73.74 -2.26
CA SER A 2 15.37 73.13 -2.31
C SER A 2 14.35 74.04 -1.61
N PHE A 3 13.16 74.18 -2.16
CA PHE A 3 12.06 75.05 -1.68
C PHE A 3 11.61 74.78 -0.23
N SER A 4 12.05 73.69 0.39
CA SER A 4 11.72 73.33 1.77
C SER A 4 12.46 74.13 2.85
N SER A 5 13.51 74.89 2.53
CA SER A 5 14.28 75.66 3.51
C SER A 5 13.73 77.07 3.81
N LEU A 6 12.66 77.49 3.13
CA LEU A 6 12.07 78.83 3.23
C LEU A 6 10.76 78.85 4.06
N LEU A 7 10.33 77.70 4.59
CA LEU A 7 9.16 77.61 5.45
C LEU A 7 9.57 77.69 6.94
N PRO A 8 8.83 78.44 7.77
CA PRO A 8 9.08 78.48 9.21
C PRO A 8 8.84 77.09 9.85
N PRO A 9 9.68 76.67 10.80
CA PRO A 9 9.57 75.34 11.40
C PRO A 9 8.28 75.18 12.23
N PRO A 10 7.68 73.98 12.27
CA PRO A 10 6.45 73.72 13.01
C PRO A 10 6.68 73.87 14.52
N LYS A 11 5.77 74.58 15.20
CA LYS A 11 5.90 75.02 16.60
C LYS A 11 6.11 73.90 17.63
N HIS A 12 5.91 72.63 17.29
CA HIS A 12 6.01 71.48 18.23
C HIS A 12 6.89 70.33 17.72
N SER A 13 7.88 70.60 16.86
CA SER A 13 8.93 69.61 16.56
C SER A 13 10.04 69.71 17.61
N ASN A 14 10.16 68.68 18.46
CA ASN A 14 11.32 68.48 19.34
C ASN A 14 12.56 68.18 18.48
N ASN A 15 13.23 69.24 18.04
CA ASN A 15 14.43 69.19 17.25
C ASN A 15 15.64 68.84 18.14
N ASN A 16 15.83 67.55 18.41
CA ASN A 16 16.99 66.99 19.11
C ASN A 16 18.24 66.90 18.20
N ASN A 17 18.44 67.86 17.30
CA ASN A 17 19.59 67.92 16.39
C ASN A 17 20.76 68.77 16.90
N ASN A 18 20.64 69.40 18.07
CA ASN A 18 21.74 70.17 18.68
C ASN A 18 22.73 69.32 19.50
N LYS A 19 22.48 68.01 19.67
CA LYS A 19 23.40 67.11 20.39
C LYS A 19 24.59 66.65 19.56
N SER A 20 24.53 66.70 18.23
CA SER A 20 25.66 66.33 17.37
C SER A 20 26.71 67.44 17.29
N GLY A 21 26.28 68.71 17.19
CA GLY A 21 27.17 69.87 17.17
C GLY A 21 27.92 70.10 18.50
N GLN A 22 27.24 69.91 19.64
CA GLN A 22 27.88 70.04 20.96
C GLN A 22 28.88 68.91 21.26
N LYS A 23 28.68 67.70 20.68
CA LYS A 23 29.66 66.62 20.80
C LYS A 23 30.95 66.95 20.03
N LEU A 24 30.84 67.51 18.83
CA LEU A 24 32.00 67.92 18.03
C LEU A 24 32.77 69.09 18.69
N SER A 25 32.08 70.08 19.27
CA SER A 25 32.74 71.17 19.99
C SER A 25 33.46 70.69 21.26
N ASN A 26 32.85 69.76 22.00
CA ASN A 26 33.46 69.19 23.20
C ASN A 26 34.66 68.29 22.87
N VAL A 27 34.61 67.53 21.77
CA VAL A 27 35.73 66.71 21.29
C VAL A 27 36.92 67.60 20.89
N ASN A 28 36.67 68.72 20.21
CA ASN A 28 37.73 69.67 19.84
C ASN A 28 38.30 70.41 21.06
N GLU A 29 37.49 70.79 22.04
CA GLU A 29 37.98 71.37 23.31
C GLU A 29 38.84 70.38 24.12
N ILE A 30 38.47 69.10 24.14
CA ILE A 30 39.22 68.05 24.84
C ILE A 30 40.56 67.81 24.12
N GLN A 31 40.58 67.84 22.78
CA GLN A 31 41.82 67.75 21.99
C GLN A 31 42.76 68.93 22.24
N VAL A 32 42.23 70.16 22.30
CA VAL A 32 43.03 71.36 22.59
C VAL A 32 43.55 71.36 24.04
N LYS A 33 42.74 70.94 25.01
CA LYS A 33 43.15 70.79 26.41
C LYS A 33 44.21 69.69 26.59
N ALA A 34 44.12 68.59 25.84
CA ALA A 34 45.11 67.51 25.86
C ALA A 34 46.47 67.94 25.26
N LEU A 35 46.46 68.68 24.16
CA LEU A 35 47.68 69.23 23.54
C LEU A 35 48.34 70.31 24.40
N LEU A 36 47.56 71.13 25.13
CA LEU A 36 48.09 72.11 26.08
C LEU A 36 48.64 71.47 27.37
N ALA A 37 48.13 70.30 27.76
CA ALA A 37 48.60 69.56 28.93
C ALA A 37 49.99 68.94 28.74
N GLU A 38 50.46 68.78 27.48
CA GLU A 38 51.81 68.30 27.17
C GLU A 38 52.92 69.28 27.60
N LYS A 39 52.61 70.56 27.87
CA LYS A 39 53.62 71.57 28.22
C LYS A 39 54.05 71.60 29.69
N TYR A 40 53.36 70.87 30.57
CA TYR A 40 53.68 70.82 32.00
C TYR A 40 53.51 69.41 32.55
N ARG A 41 54.49 68.54 32.35
CA ARG A 41 54.71 67.33 33.18
C ARG A 41 56.10 66.76 32.92
N GLU A 42 57.09 67.38 33.54
CA GLU A 42 58.32 66.68 33.90
C GLU A 42 58.08 65.91 35.21
N LYS A 43 58.63 64.70 35.28
CA LYS A 43 58.72 63.79 36.43
C LYS A 43 57.42 63.07 36.80
N ASP A 44 57.20 61.90 36.20
CA ASP A 44 57.33 60.61 36.91
C ASP A 44 56.79 59.46 36.06
N ASN A 45 57.67 58.47 35.85
CA ASN A 45 57.45 57.05 35.56
C ASN A 45 56.67 56.60 34.30
N GLU A 46 57.32 55.66 33.63
CA GLU A 46 56.93 54.96 32.41
C GLU A 46 55.51 54.39 32.47
N ILE A 47 54.60 54.98 31.71
CA ILE A 47 53.34 54.34 31.31
C ILE A 47 53.28 54.41 29.79
N HIS A 48 53.14 53.23 29.19
CA HIS A 48 53.13 52.99 27.76
C HIS A 48 52.26 54.00 26.99
N LYS A 49 52.83 54.51 25.90
CA LYS A 49 52.16 55.35 24.89
C LYS A 49 51.06 54.53 24.21
N ASN A 50 49.86 54.51 24.77
CA ASN A 50 48.70 53.94 24.10
C ASN A 50 48.05 55.01 23.23
N ASN A 51 47.93 54.72 21.94
CA ASN A 51 47.36 55.63 20.96
C ASN A 51 45.90 55.95 21.32
N VAL A 52 45.54 57.24 21.27
CA VAL A 52 44.20 57.79 21.58
C VAL A 52 43.07 57.05 20.85
N LEU A 53 43.35 56.43 19.71
CA LEU A 53 42.40 55.67 18.89
C LEU A 53 41.94 54.35 19.55
N GLU A 54 42.77 53.73 20.38
CA GLU A 54 42.48 52.46 21.07
C GLU A 54 41.46 52.65 22.20
N THR A 55 41.47 53.82 22.85
CA THR A 55 40.53 54.16 23.94
C THR A 55 39.10 54.45 23.46
N MET A 56 38.89 54.75 22.18
CA MET A 56 37.57 55.12 21.65
C MET A 56 36.73 53.94 21.12
N PHE A 57 37.36 52.81 20.76
CA PHE A 57 36.64 51.71 20.08
C PHE A 57 36.39 50.47 20.96
N ASN A 58 37.28 50.12 21.91
CA ASN A 58 37.12 48.91 22.75
C ASN A 58 37.55 49.18 24.20
N GLY A 59 36.64 49.67 25.04
CA GLY A 59 36.93 49.86 26.48
C GLY A 59 37.07 48.58 27.31
N GLY A 60 36.97 47.39 26.69
CA GLY A 60 36.95 46.10 27.41
C GLY A 60 37.70 44.94 26.74
N VAL A 61 38.43 45.16 25.64
CA VAL A 61 39.21 44.11 24.96
C VAL A 61 40.61 44.63 24.68
N SER A 62 41.61 43.96 25.25
CA SER A 62 43.02 44.18 24.94
C SER A 62 43.59 42.97 24.20
N PHE A 63 44.53 43.20 23.28
CA PHE A 63 45.28 42.09 22.65
C PHE A 63 46.05 41.26 23.69
N GLN A 64 46.45 41.88 24.80
CA GLN A 64 47.14 41.20 25.90
C GLN A 64 46.27 40.10 26.54
N ASP A 65 44.94 40.22 26.47
CA ASP A 65 44.00 39.24 27.03
C ASP A 65 44.03 37.90 26.26
N PHE A 66 44.48 37.90 24.99
CA PHE A 66 44.58 36.69 24.17
C PHE A 66 45.88 35.91 24.36
N LEU A 67 46.89 36.52 24.98
CA LEU A 67 48.24 35.94 25.07
C LEU A 67 48.40 35.08 26.33
N PRO A 68 48.73 33.79 26.22
CA PRO A 68 48.99 32.95 27.37
C PRO A 68 50.25 33.39 28.13
N VAL A 69 50.08 33.95 29.33
CA VAL A 69 51.19 34.53 30.13
C VAL A 69 52.24 33.48 30.52
N ARG A 70 51.84 32.24 30.82
CA ARG A 70 52.75 31.13 31.19
C ARG A 70 53.65 30.64 30.05
N GLN A 71 53.27 30.84 28.78
CA GLN A 71 54.11 30.44 27.65
C GLN A 71 55.35 31.34 27.49
N ARG A 72 55.26 32.59 27.95
CA ARG A 72 56.39 33.54 27.94
C ARG A 72 57.37 33.27 29.07
N ASN A 73 56.86 32.97 30.26
CA ASN A 73 57.63 32.71 31.46
C ASN A 73 57.11 31.42 32.13
N PHE A 74 57.78 30.29 31.90
CA PHE A 74 57.39 29.00 32.50
C PHE A 74 57.54 29.01 34.02
N ASP A 75 58.50 29.77 34.55
CA ASP A 75 58.78 29.91 35.98
C ASP A 75 57.93 31.00 36.66
N LEU A 76 56.87 31.49 36.01
CA LEU A 76 55.98 32.50 36.59
C LEU A 76 55.29 31.94 37.84
N SER A 77 55.75 32.38 39.01
CA SER A 77 55.11 32.06 40.29
C SER A 77 53.74 32.74 40.39
N ILE A 78 52.69 31.94 40.49
CA ILE A 78 51.35 32.40 40.86
C ILE A 78 51.22 32.11 42.36
N PRO A 79 51.47 33.11 43.23
CA PRO A 79 51.48 32.87 44.66
C PRO A 79 50.08 32.48 45.13
N LEU A 80 50.04 31.54 46.07
CA LEU A 80 48.82 31.32 46.83
C LEU A 80 48.54 32.59 47.68
N PRO A 81 47.26 32.92 47.93
CA PRO A 81 46.94 34.03 48.82
C PRO A 81 47.57 33.82 50.20
N THR A 82 48.02 34.90 50.83
CA THR A 82 48.63 34.85 52.16
C THR A 82 47.60 34.44 53.21
N GLN A 83 48.04 33.79 54.29
CA GLN A 83 47.16 33.33 55.37
C GLN A 83 46.36 34.50 55.99
N GLU A 84 46.97 35.67 56.14
CA GLU A 84 46.31 36.87 56.66
C GLU A 84 45.18 37.36 55.75
N LEU A 85 45.39 37.38 54.42
CA LEU A 85 44.34 37.74 53.45
C LEU A 85 43.20 36.72 53.45
N ILE A 86 43.52 35.43 53.62
CA ILE A 86 42.51 34.38 53.77
C ILE A 86 41.67 34.63 55.02
N ASP A 87 42.28 34.92 56.16
CA ASP A 87 41.57 35.17 57.42
C ASP A 87 40.73 36.45 57.38
N GLU A 88 41.24 37.52 56.75
CA GLU A 88 40.49 38.77 56.57
C GLU A 88 39.27 38.57 55.67
N THR A 89 39.47 37.95 54.51
CA THR A 89 38.37 37.66 53.57
C THR A 89 37.37 36.69 54.16
N PHE A 90 37.84 35.69 54.93
CA PHE A 90 36.99 34.76 55.67
C PHE A 90 36.14 35.49 56.71
N ARG A 91 36.72 36.35 57.55
CA ARG A 91 35.95 37.12 58.56
C ARG A 91 34.93 38.03 57.89
N ARG A 92 35.35 38.79 56.87
CA ARG A 92 34.47 39.69 56.11
C ARG A 92 33.29 38.97 55.47
N THR A 93 33.53 37.82 54.83
CA THR A 93 32.47 37.03 54.19
C THR A 93 31.59 36.35 55.22
N LYS A 94 32.17 35.80 56.29
CA LYS A 94 31.43 35.20 57.41
C LYS A 94 30.48 36.21 58.06
N ASP A 95 30.95 37.41 58.40
CA ASP A 95 30.12 38.46 59.00
C ASP A 95 28.95 38.84 58.08
N ALA A 96 29.21 38.94 56.77
CA ALA A 96 28.15 39.18 55.78
C ALA A 96 27.14 38.03 55.72
N PHE A 97 27.60 36.77 55.79
CA PHE A 97 26.73 35.60 55.83
C PHE A 97 25.94 35.51 57.14
N ASP A 98 26.53 35.84 58.29
CA ASP A 98 25.86 35.83 59.59
C ASP A 98 24.73 36.87 59.64
N ILE A 99 24.93 38.03 59.00
CA ILE A 99 23.86 39.05 58.80
C ILE A 99 22.74 38.51 57.88
N LEU A 100 23.09 37.80 56.81
CA LEU A 100 22.09 37.21 55.92
C LEU A 100 21.34 36.03 56.55
N LEU A 101 22.03 35.22 57.36
CA LEU A 101 21.50 34.06 58.07
C LEU A 101 20.56 34.49 59.19
N SER A 102 20.96 35.43 60.04
CA SER A 102 20.08 36.02 61.07
C SER A 102 18.79 36.53 60.45
N LYS A 103 18.88 37.34 59.38
CA LYS A 103 17.71 37.83 58.64
C LYS A 103 16.85 36.73 58.01
N LYS A 104 17.44 35.61 57.57
CA LYS A 104 16.71 34.50 56.94
C LYS A 104 16.04 33.59 57.98
N LEU A 105 16.62 33.44 59.17
CA LEU A 105 16.10 32.66 60.29
C LEU A 105 14.93 33.38 61.00
N GLU A 106 14.89 34.72 60.98
CA GLU A 106 13.83 35.56 61.55
C GLU A 106 12.47 35.51 60.80
N LYS A 107 12.22 34.54 59.91
CA LYS A 107 10.95 34.48 59.16
C LYS A 107 9.74 34.22 60.08
N PRO A 108 8.59 34.89 59.82
CA PRO A 108 7.44 34.97 60.73
C PRO A 108 6.54 33.72 60.68
N GLY A 109 7.12 32.55 60.92
CA GLY A 109 6.40 31.28 60.99
C GLY A 109 6.91 30.33 62.06
N ASN A 110 8.16 30.50 62.50
CA ASN A 110 8.77 29.71 63.57
C ASN A 110 9.29 30.67 64.65
N MET A 111 8.43 31.06 65.59
CA MET A 111 8.89 31.75 66.80
C MET A 111 8.46 30.99 68.05
N VAL A 112 9.43 30.30 68.64
CA VAL A 112 9.57 30.17 70.09
C VAL A 112 10.68 31.17 70.48
N ILE A 113 10.28 32.32 71.06
CA ILE A 113 11.09 33.22 71.92
C ILE A 113 12.13 34.09 71.16
N SER A 114 12.36 35.39 71.38
CA SER A 114 11.95 36.37 72.40
C SER A 114 11.83 37.77 71.77
N ASN A 115 10.69 38.43 71.93
CA ASN A 115 10.57 39.87 71.76
C ASN A 115 11.32 40.59 72.90
N LYS A 116 12.59 40.93 72.67
CA LYS A 116 13.36 41.87 73.50
C LYS A 116 14.05 42.95 72.64
N ILE A 117 13.45 43.33 71.52
CA ILE A 117 13.79 44.62 70.90
C ILE A 117 12.96 45.67 71.63
N ALA A 118 13.41 46.01 72.83
CA ALA A 118 12.90 47.14 73.58
C ALA A 118 13.11 48.39 72.72
N SER A 119 12.01 49.03 72.33
CA SER A 119 11.89 50.40 71.79
C SER A 119 13.22 51.16 71.60
N MET A 120 14.00 50.78 70.59
CA MET A 120 15.18 51.56 70.20
C MET A 120 14.69 52.76 69.38
N SER A 121 14.69 53.94 70.00
CA SER A 121 14.50 55.21 69.29
C SER A 121 15.86 55.74 68.87
N SER A 122 16.15 55.83 67.57
CA SER A 122 17.36 56.49 67.07
C SER A 122 17.02 57.90 66.59
N LYS A 123 17.82 58.89 66.99
CA LYS A 123 17.73 60.26 66.46
C LYS A 123 18.73 60.39 65.31
N VAL A 124 18.22 60.73 64.13
CA VAL A 124 19.03 60.96 62.93
C VAL A 124 18.88 62.41 62.50
N ILE A 125 20.00 63.08 62.25
CA ILE A 125 20.01 64.44 61.69
C ILE A 125 19.88 64.33 60.18
N HIS A 126 18.77 64.81 59.63
CA HIS A 126 18.50 64.81 58.21
C HIS A 126 18.71 66.21 57.64
N LYS A 127 19.67 66.34 56.73
CA LYS A 127 19.89 67.57 55.94
C LYS A 127 19.01 67.50 54.70
N VAL A 128 18.09 68.46 54.54
CA VAL A 128 17.19 68.50 53.38
C VAL A 128 17.95 69.12 52.21
N SER A 129 18.12 68.39 51.11
CA SER A 129 18.96 68.79 49.96
C SER A 129 18.70 70.18 49.36
N ASN A 130 17.54 70.79 49.61
CA ASN A 130 17.14 72.06 48.98
C ASN A 130 17.10 73.26 49.94
N GLN A 131 17.38 73.07 51.23
CA GLN A 131 17.42 74.12 52.23
C GLN A 131 18.55 73.80 53.23
N ASN A 132 19.37 74.78 53.60
CA ASN A 132 20.47 74.63 54.56
C ASN A 132 19.98 74.45 56.02
N THR A 133 18.83 73.80 56.21
CA THR A 133 18.17 73.55 57.50
C THR A 133 18.29 72.08 57.89
N GLU A 134 18.76 71.83 59.10
CA GLU A 134 18.85 70.49 59.69
C GLU A 134 17.53 70.15 60.41
N ARG A 135 16.99 68.95 60.17
CA ARG A 135 15.85 68.41 60.92
C ARG A 135 16.31 67.19 61.70
N VAL A 136 16.01 67.16 63.00
CA VAL A 136 16.26 65.96 63.83
C VAL A 136 15.03 65.07 63.76
N ILE A 137 15.18 63.87 63.20
CA ILE A 137 14.10 62.89 63.04
C ILE A 137 14.35 61.76 64.03
N THR A 138 13.34 61.44 64.84
CA THR A 138 13.37 60.26 65.71
C THR A 138 12.71 59.10 64.99
N ILE A 139 13.45 58.02 64.75
CA ILE A 139 12.94 56.80 64.12
C ILE A 139 12.68 55.78 65.24
N THR A 140 11.43 55.34 65.34
CA THR A 140 10.98 54.34 66.32
C THR A 140 10.37 53.14 65.61
N GLN A 141 10.80 51.93 65.97
CA GLN A 141 10.18 50.70 65.46
C GLN A 141 8.80 50.50 66.12
N HIS A 142 7.75 50.41 65.32
CA HIS A 142 6.40 50.11 65.81
C HIS A 142 6.29 48.63 66.20
N ALA A 143 5.66 48.33 67.34
CA ALA A 143 5.41 46.95 67.76
C ALA A 143 4.37 46.28 66.83
N GLN A 144 4.68 45.11 66.30
CA GLN A 144 3.78 44.38 65.39
C GLN A 144 2.86 43.44 66.16
N ASP A 145 1.60 43.31 65.72
CA ASP A 145 0.64 42.37 66.29
C ASP A 145 1.02 40.91 65.93
N PRO A 146 1.22 40.01 66.91
CA PRO A 146 1.60 38.63 66.65
C PRO A 146 0.51 37.79 65.97
N LEU A 147 -0.77 38.20 66.02
CA LEU A 147 -1.89 37.48 65.38
C LEU A 147 -2.26 38.05 64.01
N GLN A 148 -1.66 39.16 63.60
CA GLN A 148 -1.97 39.79 62.33
C GLN A 148 -1.48 38.90 61.17
N PRO A 149 -2.38 38.45 60.27
CA PRO A 149 -1.99 37.65 59.12
C PRO A 149 -1.15 38.48 58.14
N VAL A 150 -0.39 37.80 57.27
CA VAL A 150 0.39 38.45 56.23
C VAL A 150 -0.52 39.24 55.30
N THR A 151 -0.42 40.57 55.32
CA THR A 151 -1.29 41.47 54.55
C THR A 151 -0.85 41.63 53.09
N PHE A 152 0.41 41.33 52.78
CA PHE A 152 0.98 41.52 51.45
C PHE A 152 0.86 40.27 50.58
N LYS A 153 0.22 40.40 49.41
CA LYS A 153 0.22 39.36 48.37
C LYS A 153 1.54 39.45 47.57
N ALA A 154 2.38 38.43 47.65
CA ALA A 154 3.60 38.35 46.85
C ALA A 154 3.25 38.21 45.36
N LYS A 155 3.66 39.18 44.53
CA LYS A 155 3.53 39.11 43.07
C LYS A 155 4.78 38.45 42.48
N LYS A 156 4.60 37.49 41.57
CA LYS A 156 5.70 36.93 40.78
C LYS A 156 6.08 37.93 39.69
N VAL A 157 7.20 38.62 39.90
CA VAL A 157 7.77 39.54 38.90
C VAL A 157 8.77 38.76 38.05
N VAL A 158 8.67 38.87 36.73
CA VAL A 158 9.72 38.39 35.82
C VAL A 158 10.93 39.29 36.05
N ALA A 159 12.06 38.70 36.44
CA ALA A 159 13.28 39.47 36.66
C ALA A 159 13.61 40.25 35.37
N PRO A 160 13.80 41.58 35.46
CA PRO A 160 14.28 42.33 34.32
C PRO A 160 15.62 41.73 33.87
N PRO A 161 15.95 41.76 32.56
CA PRO A 161 17.27 41.36 32.12
C PRO A 161 18.29 42.20 32.88
N VAL A 162 19.18 41.54 33.63
CA VAL A 162 20.28 42.22 34.29
C VAL A 162 21.15 42.77 33.17
N GLU A 163 21.27 44.10 33.08
CA GLU A 163 22.21 44.75 32.17
C GLU A 163 23.64 44.49 32.65
N SER A 164 24.11 43.24 32.50
CA SER A 164 25.52 42.95 32.51
C SER A 164 26.11 43.59 31.26
N THR A 165 27.11 44.46 31.44
CA THR A 165 27.91 44.96 30.32
C THR A 165 28.38 43.77 29.48
N GLN A 166 28.15 43.81 28.17
CA GLN A 166 28.47 42.69 27.28
C GLN A 166 29.94 42.30 27.46
N VAL A 167 30.18 41.08 27.96
CA VAL A 167 31.53 40.54 28.11
C VAL A 167 32.02 40.13 26.72
N PRO A 168 33.23 40.55 26.31
CA PRO A 168 33.79 40.15 25.04
C PRO A 168 33.99 38.63 24.93
N ILE A 169 33.71 38.08 23.75
CA ILE A 169 33.94 36.66 23.46
C ILE A 169 35.33 36.51 22.83
N PHE A 170 36.23 35.82 23.52
CA PHE A 170 37.60 35.60 23.09
C PHE A 170 37.71 34.30 22.26
N HIS A 171 37.66 34.41 20.93
CA HIS A 171 37.95 33.32 20.00
C HIS A 171 39.46 33.22 19.71
N LYS A 172 39.99 32.03 19.43
CA LYS A 172 41.40 31.87 19.04
C LYS A 172 41.60 32.34 17.60
N THR A 173 42.66 33.09 17.31
CA THR A 173 42.99 33.48 15.92
C THR A 173 43.58 32.34 15.09
N ASP A 174 44.04 31.25 15.70
CA ASP A 174 44.32 30.01 14.98
C ASP A 174 43.01 29.35 14.51
N ALA A 175 41.93 29.63 15.24
CA ALA A 175 40.59 29.37 14.74
C ALA A 175 40.17 30.40 13.69
N ASN A 176 40.91 31.48 13.36
CA ASN A 176 40.71 32.22 12.10
C ASN A 176 41.32 31.52 10.89
N VAL A 177 42.11 30.45 11.04
CA VAL A 177 42.27 29.46 9.94
C VAL A 177 41.04 28.55 9.84
N ALA A 178 40.06 28.63 10.75
CA ALA A 178 38.81 27.84 10.71
C ALA A 178 37.52 28.70 10.60
N GLU A 179 37.54 29.95 11.05
CA GLU A 179 36.46 30.96 11.05
C GLU A 179 36.72 32.02 9.97
N SER A 180 37.99 32.26 9.57
CA SER A 180 38.38 33.11 8.42
C SER A 180 39.05 32.37 7.26
N LYS A 181 39.35 31.05 7.38
CA LYS A 181 39.24 30.23 6.17
C LYS A 181 37.77 30.30 5.83
N LYS A 182 37.44 31.19 4.89
CA LYS A 182 36.23 31.06 4.11
C LYS A 182 36.17 29.59 3.75
N ILE A 183 35.18 28.89 4.32
CA ILE A 183 35.04 27.46 4.14
C ILE A 183 35.20 27.20 2.65
N SER A 184 36.10 26.27 2.28
CA SER A 184 36.30 25.99 0.86
C SER A 184 34.95 25.61 0.28
N ASP A 185 34.65 26.01 -0.96
CA ASP A 185 33.37 25.66 -1.59
C ASP A 185 33.17 24.13 -1.59
N GLU A 186 34.25 23.36 -1.69
CA GLU A 186 34.25 21.90 -1.55
C GLU A 186 33.87 21.40 -0.15
N GLU A 187 34.32 22.07 0.90
CA GLU A 187 33.99 21.69 2.28
C GLU A 187 32.54 22.06 2.59
N ARG A 188 32.09 23.21 2.08
CA ARG A 188 30.70 23.62 2.17
C ARG A 188 29.77 22.64 1.45
N GLU A 189 30.17 22.14 0.29
CA GLU A 189 29.39 21.15 -0.46
C GLU A 189 29.36 19.80 0.26
N LYS A 190 30.49 19.33 0.81
CA LYS A 190 30.54 18.10 1.63
C LYS A 190 29.62 18.16 2.85
N TRP A 191 29.53 19.33 3.49
CA TRP A 191 28.65 19.56 4.63
C TRP A 191 27.26 20.08 4.25
N ASN A 192 26.92 20.12 2.96
CA ASN A 192 25.59 20.48 2.50
C ASN A 192 24.63 19.31 2.70
N ILE A 193 23.92 19.31 3.82
CA ILE A 193 22.96 18.27 4.17
C ILE A 193 21.72 18.40 3.23
N PRO A 194 21.39 17.38 2.42
CA PRO A 194 20.24 17.44 1.54
C PRO A 194 18.92 17.54 2.32
N SER A 195 17.90 18.14 1.69
CA SER A 195 16.58 18.27 2.30
C SER A 195 15.94 16.91 2.58
N ALA A 196 15.43 16.70 3.78
CA ALA A 196 14.73 15.47 4.14
C ALA A 196 13.34 15.43 3.48
N VAL A 197 13.18 14.57 2.47
CA VAL A 197 11.90 14.24 1.84
C VAL A 197 11.44 12.89 2.37
N SER A 198 10.30 12.85 3.04
CA SER A 198 9.75 11.62 3.59
C SER A 198 8.60 11.08 2.73
N ASN A 199 8.47 9.74 2.67
CA ASN A 199 7.37 9.08 1.99
C ASN A 199 6.04 9.15 2.76
N TRP A 200 6.09 9.42 4.07
CA TRP A 200 4.90 9.38 4.94
C TRP A 200 4.36 10.75 5.34
N LYS A 201 5.23 11.75 5.55
CA LYS A 201 4.85 13.02 6.17
C LYS A 201 5.23 14.20 5.30
N ASN A 202 4.25 15.06 5.07
CA ASN A 202 4.41 16.34 4.40
C ASN A 202 3.57 17.40 5.14
N PRO A 203 3.98 17.82 6.35
CA PRO A 203 3.14 18.63 7.23
C PRO A 203 2.82 20.01 6.66
N LYS A 204 3.72 20.56 5.85
CA LYS A 204 3.55 21.84 5.16
C LYS A 204 2.99 21.71 3.74
N GLY A 205 2.70 20.49 3.28
CA GLY A 205 2.07 20.26 1.98
C GLY A 205 2.92 20.64 0.77
N TYR A 206 4.25 20.57 0.85
CA TYR A 206 5.11 20.90 -0.29
C TYR A 206 4.82 20.01 -1.51
N ALA A 207 4.72 20.62 -2.68
CA ALA A 207 4.69 19.92 -3.96
C ALA A 207 6.11 19.43 -4.29
N ILE A 208 6.33 18.11 -4.19
CA ILE A 208 7.65 17.50 -4.36
C ILE A 208 7.55 16.57 -5.57
N ALA A 209 8.51 16.69 -6.48
CA ALA A 209 8.60 15.87 -7.68
C ALA A 209 8.75 14.37 -7.34
N LEU A 210 8.32 13.50 -8.26
CA LEU A 210 8.22 12.06 -8.02
C LEU A 210 9.60 11.40 -7.86
N ASP A 211 10.60 11.86 -8.60
CA ASP A 211 11.99 11.42 -8.48
C ASP A 211 12.49 11.59 -7.04
N LYS A 212 12.28 12.76 -6.42
CA LYS A 212 12.72 13.03 -5.05
C LYS A 212 11.95 12.28 -3.97
N ARG A 213 10.75 11.77 -4.28
CA ARG A 213 9.97 10.91 -3.38
C ARG A 213 10.38 9.45 -3.52
N VAL A 214 10.51 8.96 -4.75
CA VAL A 214 10.71 7.53 -5.04
C VAL A 214 12.18 7.11 -4.92
N ASN A 215 13.13 8.04 -5.01
CA ASN A 215 14.58 7.75 -4.98
C ASN A 215 15.13 7.11 -3.69
N SER A 216 14.33 6.94 -2.64
CA SER A 216 14.81 6.31 -1.40
C SER A 216 14.90 4.78 -1.48
N GLY A 217 14.38 4.17 -2.55
CA GLY A 217 14.61 2.75 -2.81
C GLY A 217 16.01 2.57 -3.38
N ALA A 218 16.91 1.95 -2.63
CA ALA A 218 18.11 1.39 -3.22
C ALA A 218 17.69 0.53 -4.43
N THR A 219 18.29 0.77 -5.59
CA THR A 219 18.15 -0.14 -6.73
C THR A 219 18.59 -1.50 -6.24
N VAL A 220 17.63 -2.40 -6.00
CA VAL A 220 17.96 -3.78 -5.62
C VAL A 220 18.41 -4.44 -6.91
N GLU A 221 19.71 -4.57 -7.08
CA GLU A 221 20.29 -5.41 -8.13
C GLU A 221 19.98 -6.87 -7.77
N THR A 222 18.87 -7.39 -8.28
CA THR A 222 18.48 -8.79 -8.09
C THR A 222 19.18 -9.65 -9.12
N ASP A 223 20.43 -10.01 -8.86
CA ASP A 223 21.12 -11.04 -9.63
C ASP A 223 20.57 -12.42 -9.25
N ALA A 224 19.99 -13.12 -10.22
CA ALA A 224 19.48 -14.47 -9.99
C ALA A 224 20.62 -15.45 -9.70
N SER A 225 20.46 -16.25 -8.64
CA SER A 225 21.46 -17.26 -8.26
C SER A 225 21.56 -18.37 -9.32
N LYS A 226 22.79 -18.74 -9.71
CA LYS A 226 23.07 -19.83 -10.67
C LYS A 226 22.48 -21.19 -10.27
N LYS A 227 22.25 -21.42 -8.98
CA LYS A 227 21.64 -22.64 -8.45
C LYS A 227 20.22 -22.86 -8.96
N PHE A 228 19.47 -21.79 -9.24
CA PHE A 228 18.13 -21.92 -9.80
C PHE A 228 18.17 -22.44 -11.24
N SER A 229 19.18 -22.03 -12.03
CA SER A 229 19.40 -22.54 -13.38
C SER A 229 19.86 -24.00 -13.38
N GLU A 230 20.73 -24.37 -12.44
CA GLU A 230 21.17 -25.75 -12.28
C GLU A 230 20.01 -26.67 -11.86
N LEU A 231 19.16 -26.21 -10.94
CA LEU A 231 17.96 -26.94 -10.51
C LEU A 231 16.94 -27.09 -11.65
N SER A 232 16.68 -26.03 -12.42
CA SER A 232 15.74 -26.12 -13.55
C SER A 232 16.24 -27.07 -14.63
N SER A 233 17.54 -27.05 -14.93
CA SER A 233 18.17 -27.98 -15.87
C SER A 233 18.09 -29.43 -15.37
N ALA A 234 18.38 -29.67 -14.09
CA ALA A 234 18.28 -31.00 -13.50
C ALA A 234 16.84 -31.55 -13.55
N LEU A 235 15.84 -30.72 -13.29
CA LEU A 235 14.43 -31.11 -13.38
C LEU A 235 13.99 -31.41 -14.82
N GLU A 236 14.47 -30.64 -15.81
CA GLU A 236 14.17 -30.87 -17.22
C GLU A 236 14.80 -32.17 -17.73
N ILE A 237 16.04 -32.46 -17.32
CA ILE A 237 16.72 -33.72 -17.65
C ILE A 237 15.97 -34.90 -17.02
N ALA A 238 15.59 -34.79 -15.74
CA ALA A 238 14.85 -35.85 -15.05
C ALA A 238 13.46 -36.11 -15.66
N ASP A 239 12.71 -35.06 -16.05
CA ASP A 239 11.41 -35.23 -16.73
C ASP A 239 11.58 -35.89 -18.10
N ARG A 240 12.61 -35.49 -18.87
CA ARG A 240 12.89 -36.09 -20.17
C ARG A 240 13.22 -37.58 -20.05
N GLU A 241 14.08 -37.95 -19.11
CA GLU A 241 14.45 -39.35 -18.84
C GLU A 241 13.23 -40.17 -18.40
N ALA A 242 12.42 -39.64 -17.48
CA ALA A 242 11.20 -40.30 -17.03
C ALA A 242 10.19 -40.55 -18.17
N ARG A 243 10.04 -39.58 -19.08
CA ARG A 243 9.18 -39.72 -20.27
C ARG A 243 9.72 -40.74 -21.27
N GLU A 244 11.03 -40.74 -21.50
CA GLU A 244 11.69 -41.72 -22.38
C GLU A 244 11.53 -43.13 -21.82
N GLU A 245 11.74 -43.34 -20.51
CA GLU A 245 11.48 -44.63 -19.87
C GLU A 245 10.03 -45.10 -20.00
N LEU A 246 9.07 -44.21 -19.77
CA LEU A 246 7.64 -44.54 -19.89
C LEU A 246 7.29 -44.91 -21.33
N LYS A 247 7.84 -44.20 -22.31
CA LYS A 247 7.65 -44.51 -23.73
C LYS A 247 8.23 -45.88 -24.07
N MET A 248 9.46 -46.17 -23.63
CA MET A 248 10.08 -47.48 -23.83
C MET A 248 9.30 -48.62 -23.18
N LYS A 249 8.81 -48.42 -21.94
CA LYS A 249 7.96 -49.39 -21.24
C LYS A 249 6.63 -49.60 -21.96
N ALA A 250 6.01 -48.53 -22.46
CA ALA A 250 4.77 -48.61 -23.23
C ALA A 250 4.95 -49.35 -24.57
N GLU A 251 6.06 -49.07 -25.28
CA GLU A 251 6.41 -49.75 -26.53
C GLU A 251 6.71 -51.24 -26.31
N ALA A 252 7.49 -51.58 -25.28
CA ALA A 252 7.77 -52.97 -24.92
C ALA A 252 6.49 -53.73 -24.54
N LYS A 253 5.61 -53.11 -23.73
CA LYS A 253 4.32 -53.70 -23.38
C LYS A 253 3.43 -53.91 -24.61
N LYS A 254 3.44 -52.97 -25.56
CA LYS A 254 2.70 -53.09 -26.82
C LYS A 254 3.24 -54.25 -27.68
N GLN A 255 4.56 -54.39 -27.81
CA GLN A 255 5.18 -55.50 -28.54
C GLN A 255 4.84 -56.85 -27.91
N LEU A 256 4.89 -56.96 -26.58
CA LEU A 256 4.53 -58.20 -25.88
C LEU A 256 3.05 -58.53 -26.09
N ALA A 257 2.16 -57.54 -26.01
CA ALA A 257 0.73 -57.74 -26.29
C ALA A 257 0.47 -58.17 -27.75
N GLU A 258 1.23 -57.64 -28.70
CA GLU A 258 1.14 -58.03 -30.11
C GLU A 258 1.65 -59.46 -30.33
N GLN A 259 2.76 -59.85 -29.70
CA GLN A 259 3.25 -61.24 -29.71
C GLN A 259 2.20 -62.18 -29.09
N GLU A 260 1.61 -61.82 -27.94
CA GLU A 260 0.57 -62.63 -27.30
C GLU A 260 -0.69 -62.74 -28.19
N LEU A 261 -1.05 -61.68 -28.92
CA LEU A 261 -2.13 -61.70 -29.90
C LEU A 261 -1.82 -62.64 -31.08
N GLN A 262 -0.61 -62.56 -31.63
CA GLN A 262 -0.15 -63.41 -32.74
C GLN A 262 -0.13 -64.89 -32.31
N GLU A 263 0.36 -65.20 -31.10
CA GLU A 263 0.32 -66.55 -30.55
C GLU A 263 -1.11 -67.06 -30.38
N LYS A 264 -2.02 -66.21 -29.87
CA LYS A 264 -3.45 -66.53 -29.76
C LYS A 264 -4.07 -66.78 -31.13
N GLU A 265 -3.78 -65.96 -32.14
CA GLU A 265 -4.27 -66.14 -33.51
C GLU A 265 -3.77 -67.46 -34.11
N MET A 266 -2.47 -67.74 -33.99
CA MET A 266 -1.87 -68.99 -34.46
C MET A 266 -2.46 -70.20 -33.75
N LYS A 267 -2.68 -70.12 -32.43
CA LYS A 267 -3.33 -71.17 -31.64
C LYS A 267 -4.77 -71.41 -32.09
N LEU A 268 -5.55 -70.34 -32.33
CA LEU A 268 -6.91 -70.43 -32.86
C LEU A 268 -6.93 -71.00 -34.29
N ARG A 269 -5.96 -70.63 -35.12
CA ARG A 269 -5.80 -71.15 -36.48
C ARG A 269 -5.51 -72.65 -36.48
N ILE A 270 -4.60 -73.12 -35.63
CA ILE A 270 -4.29 -74.55 -35.46
C ILE A 270 -5.53 -75.30 -34.95
N LEU A 271 -6.22 -74.75 -33.94
CA LEU A 271 -7.44 -75.36 -33.39
C LEU A 271 -8.55 -75.45 -34.45
N SER A 272 -8.73 -74.41 -35.27
CA SER A 272 -9.67 -74.38 -36.39
C SER A 272 -9.33 -75.41 -37.45
N ASN A 273 -8.04 -75.52 -37.84
CA ASN A 273 -7.58 -76.53 -38.78
C ASN A 273 -7.79 -77.95 -38.23
N ARG A 274 -7.48 -78.19 -36.96
CA ARG A 274 -7.73 -79.48 -36.29
C ARG A 274 -9.23 -79.82 -36.25
N ALA A 275 -10.10 -78.85 -35.93
CA ALA A 275 -11.55 -79.06 -35.95
C ALA A 275 -12.08 -79.31 -37.37
N ARG A 276 -11.51 -78.66 -38.39
CA ARG A 276 -11.83 -78.94 -39.80
C ARG A 276 -11.39 -80.35 -40.22
N GLU A 277 -10.19 -80.77 -39.85
CA GLU A 277 -9.67 -82.11 -40.11
C GLU A 277 -10.53 -83.18 -39.42
N GLU A 278 -10.90 -82.98 -38.16
CA GLU A 278 -11.78 -83.90 -37.43
C GLU A 278 -13.17 -83.98 -38.06
N ARG A 279 -13.74 -82.85 -38.50
CA ARG A 279 -15.01 -82.84 -39.25
C ARG A 279 -14.88 -83.54 -40.60
N GLU A 280 -13.75 -83.42 -41.28
CA GLU A 280 -13.47 -84.14 -42.51
C GLU A 280 -13.29 -85.64 -42.26
N ARG A 281 -12.61 -86.05 -41.18
CA ARG A 281 -12.50 -87.44 -40.74
C ARG A 281 -13.87 -88.01 -40.37
N GLN A 282 -14.71 -87.27 -39.64
CA GLN A 282 -16.10 -87.66 -39.37
C GLN A 282 -16.95 -87.73 -40.65
N ARG A 283 -16.71 -86.85 -41.63
CA ARG A 283 -17.36 -86.93 -42.96
C ARG A 283 -16.89 -88.18 -43.72
N LYS A 284 -15.59 -88.49 -43.73
CA LYS A 284 -15.04 -89.71 -44.35
C LYS A 284 -15.52 -90.98 -43.64
N SER A 285 -15.63 -90.96 -42.31
CA SER A 285 -16.23 -92.04 -41.52
C SER A 285 -17.73 -92.21 -41.83
N ARG A 286 -18.50 -91.12 -41.97
CA ARG A 286 -19.90 -91.16 -42.47
C ARG A 286 -20.01 -91.61 -43.93
N TYR A 287 -18.98 -91.39 -44.75
CA TYR A 287 -18.92 -91.85 -46.13
C TYR A 287 -18.58 -93.35 -46.21
N GLN A 288 -17.71 -93.87 -45.33
CA GLN A 288 -17.42 -95.30 -45.20
C GLN A 288 -18.56 -96.09 -44.55
N GLY A 289 -19.31 -95.51 -43.61
CA GLY A 289 -20.53 -96.12 -43.05
C GLY A 289 -21.67 -96.29 -44.06
N ARG A 290 -21.55 -95.75 -45.29
CA ARG A 290 -22.51 -95.93 -46.39
C ARG A 290 -22.11 -97.04 -47.37
N ILE A 291 -20.95 -97.67 -47.20
CA ILE A 291 -20.43 -98.70 -48.12
C ILE A 291 -20.85 -100.11 -47.68
N THR A 292 -21.46 -100.28 -46.49
CA THR A 292 -21.81 -101.59 -45.93
C THR A 292 -23.32 -101.84 -45.85
N THR A 293 -24.11 -101.54 -46.89
CA THR A 293 -25.37 -102.27 -47.17
C THR A 293 -25.72 -102.08 -48.64
N GLY A 294 -25.58 -103.16 -49.40
CA GLY A 294 -26.04 -103.24 -50.78
C GLY A 294 -27.57 -103.36 -50.87
N ASP A 295 -28.06 -103.08 -52.07
CA ASP A 295 -29.39 -103.33 -52.62
C ASP A 295 -30.39 -102.15 -52.68
N ASN A 296 -30.89 -101.98 -53.92
CA ASN A 296 -31.94 -101.09 -54.43
C ASN A 296 -31.51 -99.71 -54.98
N ILE A 297 -30.83 -99.78 -56.13
CA ILE A 297 -30.56 -98.66 -57.05
C ILE A 297 -31.66 -98.67 -58.11
N ASP A 298 -32.72 -97.88 -57.90
CA ASP A 298 -33.51 -97.29 -59.01
C ASP A 298 -34.44 -96.15 -58.54
N TYR A 299 -34.88 -96.16 -57.26
CA TYR A 299 -35.78 -95.12 -56.74
C TYR A 299 -35.08 -93.89 -56.12
N SER A 300 -33.77 -93.95 -55.84
CA SER A 300 -33.07 -92.92 -55.04
C SER A 300 -32.36 -91.82 -55.85
N GLU A 301 -32.28 -91.94 -57.19
CA GLU A 301 -31.70 -90.90 -58.03
C GLU A 301 -32.67 -89.74 -58.26
N ARG A 302 -33.96 -90.05 -58.43
CA ARG A 302 -35.01 -89.05 -58.61
C ARG A 302 -35.18 -88.15 -57.38
N GLU A 303 -35.11 -88.74 -56.19
CA GLU A 303 -35.20 -88.02 -54.92
C GLU A 303 -33.96 -87.14 -54.63
N ARG A 304 -32.77 -87.54 -55.11
CA ARG A 304 -31.56 -86.71 -55.01
C ARG A 304 -31.57 -85.54 -55.98
N GLU A 305 -32.18 -85.70 -57.15
CA GLU A 305 -32.31 -84.64 -58.14
C GLU A 305 -33.33 -83.57 -57.71
N ASP A 306 -34.47 -84.00 -57.14
CA ASP A 306 -35.45 -83.09 -56.56
C ASP A 306 -34.88 -82.31 -55.36
N ASN A 307 -34.13 -82.97 -54.49
CA ASN A 307 -33.45 -82.30 -53.37
C ASN A 307 -32.37 -81.30 -53.81
N ARG A 308 -31.68 -81.55 -54.94
CA ARG A 308 -30.75 -80.58 -55.53
C ARG A 308 -31.49 -79.37 -56.10
N ARG A 309 -32.67 -79.59 -56.70
CA ARG A 309 -33.51 -78.52 -57.25
C ARG A 309 -34.08 -77.63 -56.15
N VAL A 310 -34.60 -78.23 -55.07
CA VAL A 310 -35.11 -77.51 -53.89
C VAL A 310 -34.00 -76.69 -53.24
N LYS A 311 -32.80 -77.27 -53.05
CA LYS A 311 -31.66 -76.51 -52.50
C LYS A 311 -31.23 -75.33 -53.39
N LYS A 312 -31.20 -75.51 -54.71
CA LYS A 312 -30.89 -74.40 -55.63
C LYS A 312 -31.92 -73.27 -55.49
N LEU A 313 -33.21 -73.60 -55.45
CA LEU A 313 -34.28 -72.63 -55.26
C LEU A 313 -34.19 -71.91 -53.91
N ASP A 314 -33.87 -72.62 -52.83
CA ASP A 314 -33.72 -72.01 -51.50
C ASP A 314 -32.48 -71.10 -51.42
N THR A 315 -31.37 -71.52 -52.02
CA THR A 315 -30.17 -70.67 -52.11
C THR A 315 -30.43 -69.43 -52.96
N GLU A 316 -31.20 -69.55 -54.05
CA GLU A 316 -31.56 -68.41 -54.90
C GLU A 316 -32.51 -67.45 -54.18
N LYS A 317 -33.51 -67.97 -53.45
CA LYS A 317 -34.39 -67.15 -52.59
C LYS A 317 -33.61 -66.44 -51.48
N ALA A 318 -32.63 -67.09 -50.88
CA ALA A 318 -31.77 -66.47 -49.87
C ALA A 318 -30.88 -65.37 -50.46
N LEU A 319 -30.34 -65.58 -51.67
CA LEU A 319 -29.53 -64.58 -52.39
C LEU A 319 -30.37 -63.39 -52.85
N LYS A 320 -31.63 -63.62 -53.25
CA LYS A 320 -32.59 -62.55 -53.52
C LYS A 320 -32.91 -61.78 -52.23
N ARG A 321 -33.16 -62.47 -51.12
CA ARG A 321 -33.40 -61.86 -49.80
C ARG A 321 -32.22 -61.05 -49.26
N SER A 322 -30.98 -61.48 -49.51
CA SER A 322 -29.79 -60.73 -49.11
C SER A 322 -29.48 -59.54 -50.02
N ARG A 323 -29.92 -59.59 -51.29
CA ARG A 323 -29.79 -58.47 -52.25
C ARG A 323 -30.90 -57.44 -52.17
N MET A 324 -32.05 -57.75 -51.56
CA MET A 324 -33.14 -56.80 -51.36
C MET A 324 -32.78 -55.72 -50.32
N SER A 325 -33.22 -54.49 -50.60
CA SER A 325 -33.15 -53.38 -49.65
C SER A 325 -33.87 -53.75 -48.35
N THR A 326 -33.44 -53.17 -47.23
CA THR A 326 -34.13 -53.34 -45.93
C THR A 326 -35.61 -52.94 -46.03
N ALA A 327 -35.91 -51.96 -46.87
CA ALA A 327 -37.27 -51.53 -47.20
C ALA A 327 -38.09 -52.64 -47.86
N ASP A 328 -37.56 -53.28 -48.90
CA ASP A 328 -38.25 -54.32 -49.66
C ASP A 328 -38.47 -55.60 -48.83
N ARG A 329 -37.50 -55.95 -47.97
CA ARG A 329 -37.65 -57.05 -47.02
C ARG A 329 -38.76 -56.82 -46.01
N LEU A 330 -38.89 -55.60 -45.50
CA LEU A 330 -39.99 -55.24 -44.59
C LEU A 330 -41.33 -55.30 -45.32
N ARG A 331 -41.38 -54.87 -46.58
CA ARG A 331 -42.57 -54.93 -47.43
C ARG A 331 -43.02 -56.37 -47.66
N GLU A 332 -42.11 -57.28 -48.01
CA GLU A 332 -42.42 -58.72 -48.19
C GLU A 332 -42.90 -59.37 -46.88
N LEU A 333 -42.28 -59.06 -45.75
CA LEU A 333 -42.71 -59.58 -44.44
C LEU A 333 -44.08 -59.04 -44.00
N ALA A 334 -44.35 -57.77 -44.29
CA ALA A 334 -45.62 -57.13 -44.02
C ALA A 334 -46.78 -57.70 -44.84
N TYR A 335 -46.54 -57.90 -46.15
CA TYR A 335 -47.48 -58.59 -47.04
C TYR A 335 -47.73 -60.03 -46.58
N ALA A 336 -46.69 -60.75 -46.13
CA ALA A 336 -46.85 -62.11 -45.58
C ALA A 336 -47.69 -62.14 -44.28
N GLN A 337 -47.75 -61.04 -43.54
CA GLN A 337 -48.62 -60.87 -42.36
C GLN A 337 -50.00 -60.27 -42.69
N GLY A 338 -50.32 -60.06 -43.98
CA GLY A 338 -51.60 -59.51 -44.43
C GLY A 338 -51.82 -58.04 -44.09
N ARG A 339 -50.74 -57.27 -43.89
CA ARG A 339 -50.79 -55.84 -43.56
C ARG A 339 -50.23 -54.99 -44.69
N ASP A 340 -51.06 -54.11 -45.23
CA ASP A 340 -50.62 -53.09 -46.18
C ASP A 340 -49.97 -51.93 -45.43
N ILE A 341 -48.70 -51.67 -45.70
CA ILE A 341 -47.92 -50.62 -45.03
C ILE A 341 -47.50 -49.58 -46.06
N SER A 342 -47.77 -48.31 -45.77
CA SER A 342 -47.34 -47.17 -46.60
C SER A 342 -45.81 -47.02 -46.61
N ASP A 343 -45.24 -46.61 -47.76
CA ASP A 343 -43.79 -46.43 -47.99
C ASP A 343 -43.08 -45.56 -46.94
N LYS A 344 -43.81 -44.68 -46.26
CA LYS A 344 -43.30 -43.79 -45.20
C LYS A 344 -42.86 -44.53 -43.93
N VAL A 345 -43.49 -45.66 -43.59
CA VAL A 345 -43.13 -46.48 -42.41
C VAL A 345 -41.93 -47.36 -42.72
N ILE A 346 -41.80 -47.79 -43.98
CA ILE A 346 -40.73 -48.66 -44.46
C ILE A 346 -39.39 -47.89 -44.61
N LEU A 347 -39.45 -46.60 -44.99
CA LEU A 347 -38.26 -45.74 -45.09
C LEU A 347 -37.70 -45.30 -43.71
N GLY A 348 -38.48 -45.43 -42.63
CA GLY A 348 -38.08 -45.05 -41.27
C GLY A 348 -37.47 -46.17 -40.42
N ALA A 349 -37.43 -47.42 -40.92
CA ALA A 349 -37.00 -48.60 -40.15
C ALA A 349 -35.48 -48.87 -40.22
N ALA A 350 -34.65 -47.83 -40.30
CA ALA A 350 -33.23 -47.96 -40.03
C ALA A 350 -33.05 -48.32 -38.54
N LYS A 351 -32.24 -49.35 -38.26
CA LYS A 351 -31.93 -49.92 -36.94
C LYS A 351 -32.18 -48.92 -35.79
N ALA A 352 -33.25 -49.11 -35.04
CA ALA A 352 -33.52 -48.31 -33.85
C ALA A 352 -32.30 -48.39 -32.92
N THR A 353 -31.70 -47.25 -32.60
CA THR A 353 -30.68 -47.16 -31.56
C THR A 353 -31.34 -47.54 -30.24
N GLU A 354 -30.94 -48.66 -29.64
CA GLU A 354 -31.36 -49.01 -28.28
C GLU A 354 -30.93 -47.89 -27.33
N THR A 355 -31.89 -47.08 -26.90
CA THR A 355 -31.73 -46.22 -25.72
C THR A 355 -32.09 -47.08 -24.52
N SER A 356 -31.09 -47.60 -23.81
CA SER A 356 -31.26 -48.55 -22.71
C SER A 356 -31.94 -47.97 -21.46
N GLU A 357 -32.37 -46.71 -21.49
CA GLU A 357 -32.90 -45.98 -20.35
C GLU A 357 -34.04 -45.02 -20.76
N ILE A 358 -34.85 -44.60 -19.78
CA ILE A 358 -35.90 -43.59 -19.97
C ILE A 358 -35.26 -42.31 -20.50
N THR A 359 -35.63 -41.90 -21.71
CA THR A 359 -35.12 -40.68 -22.32
C THR A 359 -35.79 -39.46 -21.69
N TYR A 360 -34.99 -38.56 -21.12
CA TYR A 360 -35.48 -37.30 -20.57
C TYR A 360 -35.60 -36.22 -21.65
N ASP A 361 -36.50 -35.26 -21.45
CA ASP A 361 -36.65 -34.10 -22.33
C ASP A 361 -35.33 -33.31 -22.41
N SER A 362 -34.95 -32.91 -23.64
CA SER A 362 -33.76 -32.11 -23.90
C SER A 362 -33.71 -30.80 -23.09
N ARG A 363 -34.89 -30.24 -22.78
CA ARG A 363 -35.02 -29.03 -21.95
C ARG A 363 -34.49 -29.21 -20.53
N LEU A 364 -34.55 -30.43 -19.98
CA LEU A 364 -34.05 -30.73 -18.65
C LEU A 364 -32.52 -30.71 -18.61
N PHE A 365 -31.86 -31.04 -19.72
CA PHE A 365 -30.41 -30.98 -19.83
C PHE A 365 -29.92 -29.59 -20.25
N SER A 366 -30.69 -28.87 -21.08
CA SER A 366 -30.35 -27.49 -21.47
C SER A 366 -30.59 -26.50 -20.34
N LYS A 367 -31.57 -26.77 -19.46
CA LYS A 367 -31.72 -26.06 -18.20
C LYS A 367 -30.64 -26.58 -17.26
N ALA A 368 -29.53 -25.86 -17.16
CA ALA A 368 -28.36 -26.26 -16.37
C ALA A 368 -28.75 -26.58 -14.91
N ALA A 369 -29.08 -27.85 -14.65
CA ALA A 369 -29.72 -28.32 -13.41
C ALA A 369 -28.83 -28.19 -12.17
N ASN A 370 -27.61 -27.69 -12.33
CA ASN A 370 -26.66 -27.45 -11.24
C ASN A 370 -25.75 -26.25 -11.49
N ALA A 371 -26.18 -25.26 -12.29
CA ALA A 371 -25.41 -24.03 -12.48
C ALA A 371 -25.18 -23.28 -11.15
N ASN A 372 -26.15 -23.37 -10.24
CA ASN A 372 -26.14 -22.70 -8.94
C ASN A 372 -25.34 -23.46 -7.85
N ALA A 373 -24.58 -24.51 -8.19
CA ALA A 373 -23.68 -25.15 -7.22
C ALA A 373 -22.34 -24.43 -7.06
N LYS A 374 -21.93 -23.60 -8.03
CA LYS A 374 -20.69 -22.80 -7.95
C LYS A 374 -20.98 -21.41 -7.36
N ARG A 375 -21.51 -21.36 -6.14
CA ARG A 375 -21.79 -20.10 -5.43
C ARG A 375 -20.56 -19.61 -4.68
N SER A 376 -20.48 -18.29 -4.50
CA SER A 376 -19.63 -17.70 -3.48
C SER A 376 -20.28 -17.89 -2.11
N ASP A 377 -19.47 -18.15 -1.08
CA ASP A 377 -19.95 -18.45 0.29
C ASP A 377 -20.86 -17.35 0.87
N ASP A 378 -20.71 -16.11 0.41
CA ASP A 378 -21.48 -14.95 0.88
C ASP A 378 -22.76 -14.67 0.06
N GLN A 379 -23.00 -15.40 -1.03
CA GLN A 379 -24.13 -15.12 -1.92
C GLN A 379 -25.40 -15.87 -1.49
N VAL A 380 -26.30 -15.16 -0.79
CA VAL A 380 -27.56 -15.71 -0.21
C VAL A 380 -28.66 -15.97 -1.25
N TYR A 381 -28.75 -15.16 -2.30
CA TYR A 381 -29.80 -15.27 -3.33
C TYR A 381 -29.25 -15.78 -4.67
N GLU A 382 -30.08 -16.56 -5.38
CA GLU A 382 -29.72 -17.18 -6.67
C GLU A 382 -29.94 -16.26 -7.86
N ASN A 383 -31.03 -15.48 -7.86
CA ASN A 383 -31.38 -14.56 -8.93
C ASN A 383 -31.20 -13.10 -8.47
N PRO A 384 -30.76 -12.19 -9.35
CA PRO A 384 -30.71 -10.77 -9.02
C PRO A 384 -32.11 -10.20 -8.77
N LEU A 385 -32.19 -9.19 -7.90
CA LEU A 385 -33.45 -8.55 -7.53
C LEU A 385 -34.16 -7.88 -8.73
N PHE A 386 -33.39 -7.41 -9.70
CA PHE A 386 -33.89 -6.73 -10.89
C PHE A 386 -33.46 -7.47 -12.16
N VAL A 387 -34.43 -7.87 -12.97
CA VAL A 387 -34.23 -8.57 -14.25
C VAL A 387 -33.37 -7.76 -15.23
N GLN A 388 -33.38 -6.42 -15.12
CA GLN A 388 -32.57 -5.51 -15.93
C GLN A 388 -31.05 -5.75 -15.77
N GLN A 389 -30.61 -6.34 -14.65
CA GLN A 389 -29.21 -6.66 -14.39
C GLN A 389 -28.81 -8.01 -15.01
N ASP A 390 -29.77 -8.92 -15.20
CA ASP A 390 -29.56 -10.26 -15.75
C ASP A 390 -29.71 -10.31 -17.28
N ILE A 391 -30.46 -9.35 -17.84
CA ILE A 391 -30.63 -9.21 -19.28
C ILE A 391 -29.43 -8.46 -19.88
N ASN A 392 -28.72 -9.09 -20.82
CA ASN A 392 -27.56 -8.49 -21.49
C ASN A 392 -27.89 -7.23 -22.33
N ASN A 393 -29.11 -7.10 -22.88
CA ASN A 393 -29.54 -5.96 -23.69
C ASN A 393 -31.03 -5.67 -23.49
N ILE A 394 -31.39 -4.41 -23.22
CA ILE A 394 -32.79 -4.00 -22.99
C ILE A 394 -33.58 -3.94 -24.31
N TYR A 395 -33.00 -3.36 -25.35
CA TYR A 395 -33.61 -3.30 -26.68
C TYR A 395 -32.53 -3.31 -27.75
N ARG A 396 -32.60 -4.28 -28.67
CA ARG A 396 -31.75 -4.33 -29.85
C ARG A 396 -32.64 -4.41 -31.08
N VAL A 397 -32.58 -3.36 -31.90
CA VAL A 397 -33.29 -3.31 -33.17
C VAL A 397 -32.79 -4.42 -34.08
N ASN A 398 -33.67 -5.32 -34.48
CA ASN A 398 -33.38 -6.34 -35.47
C ASN A 398 -33.75 -5.79 -36.85
N ALA A 399 -32.80 -5.11 -37.50
CA ALA A 399 -32.98 -4.54 -38.83
C ALA A 399 -33.42 -5.59 -39.85
N SER A 400 -32.88 -6.82 -39.77
CA SER A 400 -33.25 -7.91 -40.67
C SER A 400 -34.69 -8.39 -40.49
N LYS A 401 -35.28 -8.23 -39.30
CA LYS A 401 -36.69 -8.52 -39.06
C LYS A 401 -37.56 -7.35 -39.48
N LEU A 402 -37.13 -6.11 -39.21
CA LEU A 402 -37.80 -4.89 -39.65
C LEU A 402 -37.89 -4.79 -41.17
N ASP A 403 -36.81 -5.08 -41.89
CA ASP A 403 -36.79 -5.08 -43.36
C ASP A 403 -37.75 -6.13 -43.93
N LYS A 404 -37.85 -7.29 -43.28
CA LYS A 404 -38.82 -8.33 -43.68
C LYS A 404 -40.25 -7.89 -43.44
N THR A 405 -40.57 -7.32 -42.28
CA THR A 405 -41.92 -6.83 -41.99
C THR A 405 -42.32 -5.65 -42.87
N ILE A 406 -41.38 -4.75 -43.20
CA ILE A 406 -41.62 -3.60 -44.09
C ILE A 406 -41.83 -4.07 -45.54
N ASN A 407 -41.09 -5.08 -45.99
CA ASN A 407 -41.28 -5.66 -47.31
C ASN A 407 -42.56 -6.51 -47.39
N GLU A 408 -42.91 -7.24 -46.32
CA GLU A 408 -44.19 -7.95 -46.20
C GLU A 408 -45.38 -6.97 -46.19
N GLU A 409 -45.25 -5.80 -45.56
CA GLU A 409 -46.28 -4.73 -45.63
C GLU A 409 -46.41 -4.16 -47.05
N LYS A 410 -45.31 -4.00 -47.79
CA LYS A 410 -45.36 -3.56 -49.20
C LYS A 410 -45.96 -4.59 -50.15
N ASP A 411 -45.83 -5.88 -49.85
CA ASP A 411 -46.44 -6.97 -50.64
C ASP A 411 -47.89 -7.29 -50.18
N SER A 412 -48.35 -6.69 -49.08
CA SER A 412 -49.70 -6.92 -48.52
C SER A 412 -50.83 -6.12 -49.17
N ASP A 413 -50.52 -5.18 -50.08
CA ASP A 413 -51.54 -4.43 -50.84
C ASP A 413 -52.11 -5.23 -52.05
N ILE A 414 -51.65 -6.46 -52.34
CA ILE A 414 -52.06 -7.20 -53.56
C ILE A 414 -52.60 -8.63 -53.36
N ASN A 415 -52.43 -9.32 -52.24
CA ASN A 415 -53.15 -10.60 -52.02
C ASN A 415 -53.26 -10.98 -50.54
N GLY A 416 -54.48 -10.91 -50.00
CA GLY A 416 -54.82 -11.41 -48.68
C GLY A 416 -54.96 -12.93 -48.67
N SER A 417 -53.93 -13.65 -48.24
CA SER A 417 -54.09 -15.01 -47.69
C SER A 417 -53.16 -15.26 -46.51
N ASN A 418 -53.77 -15.69 -45.40
CA ASN A 418 -53.21 -15.89 -44.06
C ASN A 418 -51.95 -16.77 -43.99
N SER A 419 -51.05 -16.41 -43.07
CA SER A 419 -50.18 -17.36 -42.36
C SER A 419 -49.78 -16.81 -41.00
N SER A 420 -50.57 -17.11 -39.97
CA SER A 420 -50.24 -16.82 -38.58
C SER A 420 -49.32 -17.90 -38.01
N ASN A 421 -48.02 -17.78 -38.22
CA ASN A 421 -47.00 -18.50 -37.45
C ASN A 421 -46.56 -17.65 -36.26
N TYR A 422 -47.39 -17.62 -35.21
CA TYR A 422 -46.98 -17.06 -33.92
C TYR A 422 -46.06 -18.05 -33.21
N SER A 423 -44.77 -17.75 -33.25
CA SER A 423 -43.79 -18.29 -32.31
C SER A 423 -44.15 -17.80 -30.91
N THR A 424 -44.69 -18.70 -30.11
CA THR A 424 -45.02 -18.52 -28.70
C THR A 424 -43.76 -18.41 -27.86
N HIS A 425 -43.13 -17.24 -27.78
CA HIS A 425 -42.27 -16.85 -26.66
C HIS A 425 -42.28 -15.32 -26.51
N GLY A 426 -43.36 -14.82 -25.91
CA GLY A 426 -43.47 -13.51 -25.29
C GLY A 426 -43.95 -13.67 -23.84
N PRO A 427 -43.77 -12.66 -22.98
CA PRO A 427 -44.19 -12.73 -21.58
C PRO A 427 -45.70 -12.92 -21.48
N ILE A 428 -46.13 -13.80 -20.57
CA ILE A 428 -47.54 -14.07 -20.28
C ILE A 428 -48.19 -12.78 -19.76
N GLU A 429 -49.16 -12.24 -20.49
CA GLU A 429 -49.97 -11.11 -20.04
C GLU A 429 -50.91 -11.58 -18.92
N PHE A 430 -50.89 -10.88 -17.78
CA PHE A 430 -51.83 -11.09 -16.69
C PHE A 430 -53.17 -10.46 -17.05
N THR A 431 -54.25 -11.24 -17.01
CA THR A 431 -55.60 -10.69 -17.10
C THR A 431 -55.95 -9.96 -15.80
N ALA A 432 -56.53 -8.77 -15.92
CA ALA A 432 -57.05 -8.00 -14.79
C ALA A 432 -58.11 -8.82 -14.03
N ALA A 433 -58.06 -8.80 -12.69
CA ALA A 433 -59.00 -9.50 -11.84
C ALA A 433 -60.43 -8.94 -12.02
N GLU A 434 -61.37 -9.82 -12.37
CA GLU A 434 -62.80 -9.55 -12.33
C GLU A 434 -63.21 -9.30 -10.88
N THR A 435 -63.65 -8.08 -10.57
CA THR A 435 -64.28 -7.76 -9.29
C THR A 435 -65.70 -8.29 -9.30
N ASP A 436 -65.87 -9.52 -8.83
CA ASP A 436 -67.20 -10.08 -8.60
C ASP A 436 -67.72 -9.60 -7.24
N ASN A 437 -68.64 -8.63 -7.26
CA ASN A 437 -69.37 -8.14 -6.10
C ASN A 437 -70.37 -9.21 -5.64
N GLY A 438 -69.88 -10.23 -4.95
CA GLY A 438 -70.68 -11.22 -4.24
C GLY A 438 -70.98 -10.77 -2.83
N ASN A 439 -72.11 -10.09 -2.65
CA ASN A 439 -72.72 -9.85 -1.35
C ASN A 439 -73.26 -11.20 -0.81
N SER A 440 -72.58 -11.83 0.15
CA SER A 440 -73.20 -12.87 0.98
C SER A 440 -72.64 -12.84 2.40
N GLU A 441 -73.54 -12.44 3.29
CA GLU A 441 -73.49 -12.49 4.73
C GLU A 441 -72.98 -13.84 5.28
N GLY A 442 -72.32 -13.81 6.44
CA GLY A 442 -72.65 -14.77 7.48
C GLY A 442 -71.54 -15.68 8.01
N ARG A 443 -71.07 -15.28 9.20
CA ARG A 443 -70.86 -16.11 10.41
C ARG A 443 -69.52 -16.83 10.62
N LYS A 444 -68.91 -16.34 11.72
CA LYS A 444 -68.00 -16.93 12.71
C LYS A 444 -66.51 -16.83 12.42
#